data_AF-A0A933C5Z3-F1
#
_entry.id   AF-A0A933C5Z3-F1
#
_cell.length_a   1.000
_cell.length_b   1.000
_cell.length_c   1.000
_cell.angle_alpha   90.00
_cell.angle_beta   90.00
_cell.angle_gamma   90.00
#
_symmetry.space_group_name_H-M   'P 1'
#
loop_
_entity.id
_entity.type
_entity.pdbx_description
1 polymer ?
#
loop_
_entity_poly.entity_id
_entity_poly.type
_entity_poly.pdbx_seq_one_letter_code
_entity_poly.pdbx_strand_id
1 'polypeptide(L)'
;MTTTSGKLFTFVKRTSLVLIMALAVFFIMDDIVMPRYVQQGETTYVPNVVGLSEEASIRALEEAGLKPKVAEIRPDKNHPEGTVSLQTPAGGSEVKFGRGIYLTISGGETPATVPALRGRSIRDARLALERFGLRIGELTYEVSTQFPENTVIDQSIPSGTTVHSGTTVSLTVSQGPSADRLPVPSVIRKSLTEAERLILRAGFTIGNITFQVNNDILPNTVIEQYPREGNFAPRGEAIQLFVTQRAEKPPMEN
;
A
#
# COMPACT_ATOMS: atom_id res chain seq x y z
N MET A 1 16.77 61.36 -89.22
CA MET A 1 15.62 61.29 -88.29
C MET A 1 14.95 59.95 -88.47
N THR A 2 14.93 59.04 -87.48
CA THR A 2 13.95 57.93 -87.26
C THR A 2 14.48 56.77 -86.40
N THR A 3 14.67 56.91 -85.07
CA THR A 3 14.84 55.71 -84.20
C THR A 3 14.48 55.94 -82.72
N THR A 4 13.41 56.68 -82.40
CA THR A 4 13.00 56.90 -80.99
C THR A 4 11.65 56.25 -80.65
N SER A 5 10.76 56.06 -81.63
CA SER A 5 9.41 55.51 -81.42
C SER A 5 9.39 54.00 -81.05
N GLY A 6 10.24 53.18 -81.69
CA GLY A 6 10.25 51.72 -81.47
C GLY A 6 10.75 51.26 -80.09
N LYS A 7 11.68 52.02 -79.47
CA LYS A 7 12.22 51.74 -78.13
C LYS A 7 11.23 52.10 -77.02
N LEU A 8 10.42 53.14 -77.21
CA LEU A 8 9.41 53.57 -76.26
C LEU A 8 8.23 52.58 -76.21
N PHE A 9 7.79 52.07 -77.36
CA PHE A 9 6.71 51.08 -77.44
C PHE A 9 7.08 49.73 -76.82
N THR A 10 8.33 49.28 -76.99
CA THR A 10 8.84 48.06 -76.34
C THR A 10 9.06 48.24 -74.83
N PHE A 11 9.45 49.44 -74.40
CA PHE A 11 9.55 49.78 -72.97
C PHE A 11 8.19 49.83 -72.28
N VAL A 12 7.18 50.45 -72.89
CA VAL A 12 5.79 50.48 -72.38
C VAL A 12 5.19 49.06 -72.36
N LYS A 13 5.42 48.25 -73.40
CA LYS A 13 4.97 46.83 -73.39
C LYS A 13 5.64 46.00 -72.28
N ARG A 14 6.95 46.16 -72.06
CA ARG A 14 7.66 45.43 -71.00
C ARG A 14 7.21 45.85 -69.61
N THR A 15 7.04 47.15 -69.38
CA THR A 15 6.58 47.67 -68.08
C THR A 15 5.12 47.28 -67.80
N SER A 16 4.23 47.33 -68.80
CA SER A 16 2.86 46.83 -68.66
C SER A 16 2.80 45.31 -68.42
N LEU A 17 3.63 44.52 -69.09
CA LEU A 17 3.70 43.06 -68.85
C LEU A 17 4.18 42.75 -67.42
N VAL A 18 5.21 43.45 -66.94
CA VAL A 18 5.71 43.30 -65.56
C VAL A 18 4.63 43.73 -64.55
N LEU A 19 3.88 44.80 -64.84
CA LEU A 19 2.78 45.26 -63.98
C LEU A 19 1.63 44.25 -63.93
N ILE A 20 1.24 43.68 -65.08
CA ILE A 20 0.21 42.63 -65.16
C ILE A 20 0.65 41.38 -64.41
N MET A 21 1.91 40.98 -64.55
CA MET A 21 2.46 39.83 -63.83
C MET A 21 2.54 40.09 -62.32
N ALA A 22 2.92 41.30 -61.89
CA ALA A 22 2.92 41.69 -60.48
C ALA A 22 1.51 41.69 -59.90
N LEU A 23 0.51 42.18 -60.64
CA LEU A 23 -0.91 42.10 -60.28
C LEU A 23 -1.39 40.65 -60.21
N ALA A 24 -1.03 39.81 -61.18
CA ALA A 24 -1.38 38.40 -61.17
C ALA A 24 -0.77 37.68 -59.97
N VAL A 25 0.50 37.95 -59.63
CA VAL A 25 1.13 37.41 -58.42
C VAL A 25 0.46 37.95 -57.17
N PHE A 26 0.06 39.22 -57.13
CA PHE A 26 -0.70 39.79 -56.03
C PHE A 26 -2.04 39.07 -55.84
N PHE A 27 -2.84 38.90 -56.89
CA PHE A 27 -4.12 38.18 -56.80
C PHE A 27 -3.95 36.69 -56.51
N ILE A 28 -2.95 36.01 -57.08
CA ILE A 28 -2.64 34.62 -56.71
C ILE A 28 -2.24 34.56 -55.24
N MET A 29 -1.45 35.52 -54.77
CA MET A 29 -1.05 35.58 -53.39
C MET A 29 -2.26 35.88 -52.49
N ASP A 30 -3.12 36.83 -52.83
CA ASP A 30 -4.27 37.29 -52.04
C ASP A 30 -5.45 36.30 -52.04
N ASP A 31 -5.81 35.73 -53.21
CA ASP A 31 -6.99 34.87 -53.38
C ASP A 31 -6.68 33.37 -53.26
N ILE A 32 -5.43 32.93 -53.48
CA ILE A 32 -5.09 31.50 -53.54
C ILE A 32 -4.12 31.10 -52.44
N VAL A 33 -3.06 31.88 -52.20
CA VAL A 33 -1.99 31.48 -51.27
C VAL A 33 -2.28 31.97 -49.84
N MET A 34 -2.70 33.22 -49.66
CA MET A 34 -3.05 33.79 -48.36
C MET A 34 -4.22 33.04 -47.70
N PRO A 35 -5.32 32.68 -48.39
CA PRO A 35 -6.42 31.92 -47.77
C PRO A 35 -6.02 30.49 -47.41
N ARG A 36 -5.02 29.90 -48.10
CA ARG A 36 -4.47 28.59 -47.76
C ARG A 36 -3.44 28.63 -46.63
N TYR A 37 -2.69 29.72 -46.52
CA TYR A 37 -1.69 29.92 -45.46
C TYR A 37 -2.36 30.37 -44.14
N VAL A 38 -3.50 31.03 -44.26
CA VAL A 38 -4.29 31.60 -43.18
C VAL A 38 -5.61 30.84 -43.08
N GLN A 39 -5.61 29.67 -42.42
CA GLN A 39 -6.84 29.03 -41.89
C GLN A 39 -7.45 29.88 -40.75
N GLN A 40 -7.67 31.18 -40.98
CA GLN A 40 -8.33 32.06 -40.01
C GLN A 40 -9.84 31.82 -40.07
N GLY A 41 -10.37 31.19 -39.03
CA GLY A 41 -11.78 31.36 -38.66
C GLY A 41 -12.58 30.08 -38.50
N GLU A 42 -12.07 28.92 -38.93
CA GLU A 42 -12.76 27.66 -38.65
C GLU A 42 -12.66 27.34 -37.15
N THR A 43 -13.83 27.39 -36.52
CA THR A 43 -14.03 26.90 -35.16
C THR A 43 -14.33 25.40 -35.22
N THR A 44 -13.87 24.69 -34.19
CA THR A 44 -14.16 23.27 -33.98
C THR A 44 -14.66 23.09 -32.55
N TYR A 45 -15.40 22.01 -32.33
CA TYR A 45 -15.85 21.64 -31.00
C TYR A 45 -14.83 20.76 -30.33
N VAL A 46 -14.52 21.03 -29.06
CA VAL A 46 -13.61 20.23 -28.26
C VAL A 46 -14.28 18.89 -27.92
N PRO A 47 -13.73 17.74 -28.33
CA PRO A 47 -14.21 16.44 -27.88
C PRO A 47 -14.11 16.28 -26.36
N ASN A 48 -15.04 15.55 -25.75
CA ASN A 48 -14.90 15.15 -24.35
C ASN A 48 -14.00 13.91 -24.27
N VAL A 49 -12.81 14.08 -23.69
CA VAL A 49 -11.81 13.03 -23.50
C VAL A 49 -11.62 12.65 -22.04
N VAL A 50 -12.40 13.23 -21.11
CA VAL A 50 -12.40 12.84 -19.70
C VAL A 50 -12.74 11.35 -19.54
N GLY A 51 -11.93 10.63 -18.78
CA GLY A 51 -12.04 9.18 -18.56
C GLY A 51 -11.42 8.31 -19.66
N LEU A 52 -10.99 8.87 -20.80
CA LEU A 52 -10.23 8.14 -21.80
C LEU A 52 -8.76 8.01 -21.38
N SER A 53 -8.07 7.00 -21.93
CA SER A 53 -6.61 6.91 -21.79
C SER A 53 -5.91 8.08 -22.45
N GLU A 54 -4.71 8.43 -21.99
CA GLU A 54 -3.90 9.50 -22.58
C GLU A 54 -3.76 9.32 -24.10
N GLU A 55 -3.41 8.12 -24.56
CA GLU A 55 -3.26 7.83 -25.98
C GLU A 55 -4.55 7.99 -26.79
N ALA A 56 -5.69 7.52 -26.26
CA ALA A 56 -6.98 7.66 -26.93
C ALA A 56 -7.42 9.13 -26.99
N SER A 57 -7.13 9.89 -25.93
CA SER A 57 -7.41 11.31 -25.83
C SER A 57 -6.59 12.13 -26.83
N ILE A 58 -5.30 11.83 -26.97
CA ILE A 58 -4.42 12.47 -27.95
C ILE A 58 -4.97 12.25 -29.35
N ARG A 59 -5.29 11.01 -29.72
CA ARG A 59 -5.86 10.69 -31.04
C ARG A 59 -7.15 11.44 -31.30
N ALA A 60 -8.10 11.43 -30.37
CA ALA A 60 -9.38 12.11 -30.53
C ALA A 60 -9.23 13.63 -30.69
N LEU A 61 -8.27 14.24 -30.00
CA LEU A 61 -8.00 15.68 -30.12
C LEU A 61 -7.29 16.03 -31.41
N GLU A 62 -6.33 15.22 -31.86
CA GLU A 62 -5.63 15.40 -33.13
C GLU A 62 -6.57 15.22 -34.32
N GLU A 63 -7.48 14.24 -34.29
CA GLU A 63 -8.53 14.04 -35.28
C GLU A 63 -9.50 15.25 -35.37
N ALA A 64 -9.75 15.91 -34.24
CA ALA A 64 -10.53 17.15 -34.18
C ALA A 64 -9.74 18.41 -34.59
N GLY A 65 -8.47 18.25 -34.99
CA GLY A 65 -7.59 19.36 -35.39
C GLY A 65 -7.09 20.22 -34.23
N LEU A 66 -7.10 19.68 -33.02
CA LEU A 66 -6.67 20.35 -31.79
C LEU A 66 -5.28 19.85 -31.37
N LYS A 67 -4.60 20.63 -30.52
CA LYS A 67 -3.24 20.30 -30.05
C LYS A 67 -3.28 19.83 -28.58
N PRO A 68 -3.23 18.52 -28.30
CA PRO A 68 -3.20 18.04 -26.92
C PRO A 68 -1.91 18.47 -26.22
N LYS A 69 -2.03 18.84 -24.94
CA LYS A 69 -0.91 19.20 -24.07
C LYS A 69 -1.13 18.60 -22.69
N VAL A 70 -0.28 17.68 -22.26
CA VAL A 70 -0.29 17.19 -20.88
C VAL A 70 0.24 18.31 -19.99
N ALA A 71 -0.62 18.85 -19.13
CA ALA A 71 -0.28 19.94 -18.23
C ALA A 71 0.35 19.41 -16.94
N GLU A 72 -0.27 18.40 -16.34
CA GLU A 72 0.14 17.84 -15.05
C GLU A 72 -0.50 16.47 -14.81
N ILE A 73 0.12 15.72 -13.90
CA ILE A 73 -0.42 14.47 -13.35
C ILE A 73 -0.78 14.74 -11.89
N ARG A 74 -2.03 14.53 -11.51
CA ARG A 74 -2.52 14.77 -10.14
C ARG A 74 -3.18 13.54 -9.57
N PRO A 75 -3.05 13.26 -8.26
CA PRO A 75 -3.81 12.20 -7.62
C PRO A 75 -5.31 12.44 -7.80
N ASP A 76 -6.02 11.40 -8.25
CA ASP A 76 -7.45 11.43 -8.44
C ASP A 76 -8.04 10.06 -8.13
N LYS A 77 -8.99 10.04 -7.20
CA LYS A 77 -9.69 8.84 -6.77
C LYS A 77 -10.83 8.46 -7.72
N ASN A 78 -11.35 9.41 -8.49
CA ASN A 78 -12.54 9.19 -9.33
C ASN A 78 -12.20 8.60 -10.70
N HIS A 79 -10.96 8.79 -11.17
CA HIS A 79 -10.50 8.37 -12.48
C HIS A 79 -9.33 7.39 -12.34
N PRO A 80 -9.30 6.28 -13.09
CA PRO A 80 -8.18 5.34 -13.07
C PRO A 80 -6.85 6.01 -13.44
N GLU A 81 -5.75 5.48 -12.92
CA GLU A 81 -4.40 5.94 -13.26
C GLU A 81 -4.18 5.90 -14.79
N GLY A 82 -3.60 6.96 -15.34
CA GLY A 82 -3.31 7.09 -16.77
C GLY A 82 -4.49 7.53 -17.65
N THR A 83 -5.63 7.88 -17.04
CA THR A 83 -6.79 8.47 -17.74
C THR A 83 -6.87 9.98 -17.55
N VAL A 84 -7.55 10.68 -18.46
CA VAL A 84 -7.77 12.13 -18.33
C VAL A 84 -8.77 12.40 -17.21
N SER A 85 -8.32 13.08 -16.15
CA SER A 85 -9.15 13.54 -15.04
C SER A 85 -9.86 14.85 -15.37
N LEU A 86 -9.14 15.77 -16.02
CA LEU A 86 -9.66 17.09 -16.38
C LEU A 86 -9.09 17.52 -17.73
N GLN A 87 -9.90 18.21 -18.52
CA GLN A 87 -9.46 18.89 -19.73
C GLN A 87 -9.82 20.37 -19.69
N THR A 88 -9.02 21.20 -20.34
CA THR A 88 -9.30 22.63 -20.51
C THR A 88 -8.89 23.10 -21.90
N PRO A 89 -9.80 23.68 -22.71
CA PRO A 89 -11.24 23.89 -22.47
C PRO A 89 -12.07 22.61 -22.28
N ALA A 90 -13.25 22.75 -21.67
CA ALA A 90 -14.16 21.63 -21.40
C ALA A 90 -14.73 21.03 -22.69
N GLY A 91 -15.14 19.76 -22.65
CA GLY A 91 -15.79 19.09 -23.78
C GLY A 91 -17.04 19.83 -24.24
N GLY A 92 -17.25 19.89 -25.55
CA GLY A 92 -18.32 20.66 -26.20
C GLY A 92 -18.04 22.17 -26.34
N SER A 93 -16.90 22.67 -25.86
CA SER A 93 -16.53 24.08 -26.07
C SER A 93 -16.19 24.35 -27.53
N GLU A 94 -16.58 25.50 -28.06
CA GLU A 94 -16.16 25.97 -29.38
C GLU A 94 -14.81 26.69 -29.27
N VAL A 95 -13.83 26.26 -30.07
CA VAL A 95 -12.48 26.82 -30.08
C VAL A 95 -11.96 26.98 -31.51
N LYS A 96 -10.97 27.85 -31.71
CA LYS A 96 -10.29 27.96 -33.01
C LYS A 96 -9.52 26.68 -33.31
N PHE A 97 -9.48 26.30 -34.59
CA PHE A 97 -8.63 25.21 -35.06
C PHE A 97 -7.18 25.35 -34.58
N GLY A 98 -6.53 24.23 -34.25
CA GLY A 98 -5.17 24.20 -33.72
C GLY A 98 -5.00 24.73 -32.29
N ARG A 99 -6.10 25.02 -31.57
CA ARG A 99 -6.05 25.42 -30.15
C ARG A 99 -5.42 24.32 -29.31
N GLY A 100 -4.56 24.74 -28.36
CA GLY A 100 -4.01 23.86 -27.34
C GLY A 100 -5.06 23.45 -26.32
N ILE A 101 -5.22 22.15 -26.10
CA ILE A 101 -6.10 21.56 -25.08
C ILE A 101 -5.22 20.97 -23.98
N TYR A 102 -5.34 21.52 -22.77
CA TYR A 102 -4.59 21.08 -21.62
C TYR A 102 -5.28 19.89 -20.96
N LEU A 103 -4.55 18.81 -20.76
CA LEU A 103 -5.00 17.59 -20.12
C LEU A 103 -4.34 17.45 -18.76
N THR A 104 -5.15 17.18 -17.74
CA THR A 104 -4.71 16.71 -16.43
C THR A 104 -4.93 15.21 -16.38
N ILE A 105 -3.86 14.46 -16.18
CA ILE A 105 -3.92 12.99 -16.12
C ILE A 105 -4.10 12.58 -14.66
N SER A 106 -4.95 11.59 -14.42
CA SER A 106 -5.09 10.95 -13.12
C SER A 106 -3.82 10.16 -12.80
N GLY A 107 -3.18 10.50 -11.69
CA GLY A 107 -2.14 9.72 -11.06
C GLY A 107 -2.67 8.61 -10.15
N GLY A 108 -3.98 8.31 -10.21
CA GLY A 108 -4.63 7.32 -9.35
C GLY A 108 -4.82 7.77 -7.90
N GLU A 109 -5.18 6.84 -7.03
CA GLU A 109 -5.34 7.10 -5.59
C GLU A 109 -3.99 7.44 -4.94
N THR A 110 -3.99 8.38 -3.98
CA THR A 110 -2.76 8.82 -3.31
C THR A 110 -2.01 7.66 -2.66
N PRO A 111 -0.74 7.39 -3.03
CA PRO A 111 0.01 6.30 -2.44
C PRO A 111 0.38 6.60 -0.98
N ALA A 112 0.34 5.57 -0.15
CA ALA A 112 0.70 5.58 1.25
C ALA A 112 1.56 4.35 1.58
N THR A 113 2.60 4.50 2.38
CA THR A 113 3.44 3.38 2.81
C THR A 113 2.99 2.86 4.16
N VAL A 114 2.84 1.54 4.28
CA VAL A 114 2.46 0.91 5.55
C VAL A 114 3.64 0.98 6.54
N PRO A 115 3.46 1.60 7.73
CA PRO A 115 4.52 1.67 8.73
C PRO A 115 4.77 0.33 9.43
N ALA A 116 5.91 0.22 10.12
CA ALA A 116 6.20 -0.90 11.01
C ALA A 116 5.52 -0.71 12.37
N LEU A 117 4.56 -1.59 12.68
CA LEU A 117 3.70 -1.49 13.87
C LEU A 117 3.99 -2.57 14.91
N ARG A 118 4.61 -3.70 14.53
CA ARG A 118 4.96 -4.78 15.45
C ARG A 118 5.79 -4.27 16.64
N GLY A 119 5.42 -4.70 17.84
CA GLY A 119 6.06 -4.30 19.09
C GLY A 119 5.67 -2.89 19.59
N ARG A 120 4.85 -2.14 18.86
CA ARG A 120 4.33 -0.84 19.33
C ARG A 120 3.05 -1.02 20.13
N SER A 121 2.74 -0.04 20.97
CA SER A 121 1.44 0.02 21.63
C SER A 121 0.31 0.22 20.61
N ILE A 122 -0.89 -0.26 20.91
CA ILE A 122 -2.05 -0.04 20.04
C ILE A 122 -2.35 1.44 19.79
N ARG A 123 -2.07 2.31 20.78
CA ARG A 123 -2.23 3.75 20.66
C ARG A 123 -1.23 4.35 19.68
N ASP A 124 0.04 3.97 19.79
CA ASP A 124 1.08 4.44 18.87
C ASP A 124 0.85 3.90 17.46
N ALA A 125 0.36 2.67 17.34
CA ALA A 125 0.05 2.07 16.04
C ALA A 125 -1.07 2.83 15.32
N ARG A 126 -2.13 3.22 16.04
CA ARG A 126 -3.21 4.06 15.51
C ARG A 126 -2.68 5.40 14.99
N LEU A 127 -1.89 6.10 15.81
CA LEU A 127 -1.31 7.39 15.43
C LEU A 127 -0.35 7.26 14.23
N ALA A 128 0.41 6.18 14.16
CA ALA A 128 1.28 5.89 13.03
C ALA A 128 0.47 5.67 11.75
N LEU A 129 -0.60 4.87 11.80
CA LEU A 129 -1.48 4.66 10.64
C LEU A 129 -2.10 5.98 10.16
N GLU A 130 -2.67 6.78 11.06
CA GLU A 130 -3.30 8.07 10.73
C GLU A 130 -2.31 9.05 10.08
N ARG A 131 -1.06 9.10 10.57
CA ARG A 131 0.00 9.95 10.00
C ARG A 131 0.36 9.58 8.56
N PHE A 132 0.26 8.29 8.21
CA PHE A 132 0.51 7.80 6.86
C PHE A 132 -0.77 7.79 6.00
N GLY A 133 -1.86 8.39 6.47
CA GLY A 133 -3.14 8.43 5.75
C GLY A 133 -3.85 7.08 5.71
N LEU A 134 -3.47 6.12 6.55
CA LEU A 134 -4.06 4.79 6.67
C LEU A 134 -5.06 4.75 7.82
N ARG A 135 -5.88 3.69 7.85
CA ARG A 135 -6.90 3.50 8.88
C ARG A 135 -6.64 2.22 9.65
N ILE A 136 -7.00 2.21 10.93
CA ILE A 136 -7.02 0.97 11.71
C ILE A 136 -8.21 0.12 11.25
N GLY A 137 -7.94 -1.16 11.00
CA GLY A 137 -8.94 -2.15 10.62
C GLY A 137 -9.45 -2.93 11.83
N GLU A 138 -9.64 -4.23 11.62
CA GLU A 138 -10.05 -5.17 12.67
C GLU A 138 -8.93 -5.39 13.69
N LEU A 139 -9.32 -5.59 14.94
CA LEU A 139 -8.41 -5.89 16.04
C LEU A 139 -8.68 -7.30 16.55
N THR A 140 -7.72 -8.18 16.32
CA THR A 140 -7.72 -9.54 16.87
C THR A 140 -6.85 -9.56 18.11
N TYR A 141 -7.26 -10.27 19.16
CA TYR A 141 -6.52 -10.36 20.39
C TYR A 141 -6.00 -11.77 20.62
N GLU A 142 -4.71 -11.90 20.93
CA GLU A 142 -4.05 -13.18 21.17
C GLU A 142 -3.20 -13.14 22.44
N VAL A 143 -3.16 -14.28 23.14
CA VAL A 143 -2.29 -14.46 24.31
C VAL A 143 -0.84 -14.55 23.85
N SER A 144 0.03 -13.75 24.47
CA SER A 144 1.47 -13.78 24.16
C SER A 144 2.31 -13.66 25.42
N THR A 145 3.29 -14.55 25.54
CA THR A 145 4.34 -14.47 26.57
C THR A 145 5.51 -13.59 26.13
N GLN A 146 5.60 -13.24 24.84
CA GLN A 146 6.70 -12.44 24.28
C GLN A 146 6.37 -10.95 24.28
N PHE A 147 5.11 -10.59 24.06
CA PHE A 147 4.67 -9.20 23.97
C PHE A 147 3.82 -8.82 25.18
N PRO A 148 4.08 -7.67 25.83
CA PRO A 148 3.21 -7.14 26.88
C PRO A 148 1.78 -6.92 26.41
N GLU A 149 0.83 -6.84 27.35
CA GLU A 149 -0.55 -6.49 27.05
C GLU A 149 -0.65 -5.18 26.24
N ASN A 150 -1.62 -5.10 25.34
CA ASN A 150 -1.89 -3.95 24.46
C ASN A 150 -0.76 -3.60 23.46
N THR A 151 0.12 -4.56 23.19
CA THR A 151 1.20 -4.44 22.20
C THR A 151 0.84 -5.17 20.91
N VAL A 152 1.11 -4.58 19.76
CA VAL A 152 0.87 -5.19 18.45
C VAL A 152 1.82 -6.38 18.26
N ILE A 153 1.25 -7.56 18.09
CA ILE A 153 1.95 -8.79 17.72
C ILE A 153 2.17 -8.78 16.22
N ASP A 154 1.12 -8.51 15.43
CA ASP A 154 1.19 -8.61 13.98
C ASP A 154 0.29 -7.60 13.27
N GLN A 155 0.53 -7.42 11.97
CA GLN A 155 -0.22 -6.52 11.09
C GLN A 155 -0.60 -7.22 9.79
N SER A 156 -1.82 -6.98 9.29
CA SER A 156 -2.36 -7.67 8.11
C SER A 156 -1.62 -7.36 6.81
N ILE A 157 -0.98 -6.20 6.72
CA ILE A 157 -0.19 -5.78 5.56
C ILE A 157 1.25 -5.56 6.02
N PRO A 158 2.25 -6.18 5.38
CA PRO A 158 3.65 -6.02 5.77
C PRO A 158 4.11 -4.56 5.74
N SER A 159 5.01 -4.22 6.66
CA SER A 159 5.63 -2.90 6.69
C SER A 159 6.43 -2.62 5.42
N GLY A 160 6.40 -1.38 4.94
CA GLY A 160 7.07 -0.97 3.70
C GLY A 160 6.24 -1.21 2.43
N THR A 161 5.09 -1.88 2.53
CA THR A 161 4.17 -2.05 1.39
C THR A 161 3.55 -0.72 0.99
N THR A 162 3.56 -0.40 -0.30
CA THR A 162 2.82 0.75 -0.83
C THR A 162 1.38 0.35 -1.09
N VAL A 163 0.44 1.08 -0.48
CA VAL A 163 -1.00 0.91 -0.61
C VAL A 163 -1.63 2.26 -0.93
N HIS A 164 -2.94 2.29 -1.12
CA HIS A 164 -3.65 3.55 -1.31
C HIS A 164 -3.94 4.21 0.04
N SER A 165 -4.05 5.54 0.04
CA SER A 165 -4.47 6.28 1.23
C SER A 165 -5.89 5.87 1.60
N GLY A 166 -6.13 5.70 2.90
CA GLY A 166 -7.40 5.23 3.43
C GLY A 166 -7.51 3.71 3.53
N THR A 167 -6.55 2.94 3.02
CA THR A 167 -6.48 1.49 3.23
C THR A 167 -6.51 1.16 4.73
N THR A 168 -7.31 0.16 5.09
CA THR A 168 -7.42 -0.34 6.46
C THR A 168 -6.38 -1.43 6.74
N VAL A 169 -5.64 -1.29 7.83
CA VAL A 169 -4.67 -2.27 8.31
C VAL A 169 -5.19 -2.90 9.60
N SER A 170 -5.51 -4.19 9.56
CA SER A 170 -5.93 -4.95 10.73
C SER A 170 -4.71 -5.35 11.57
N LEU A 171 -4.87 -5.42 12.89
CA LEU A 171 -3.78 -5.68 13.82
C LEU A 171 -4.14 -6.83 14.76
N THR A 172 -3.15 -7.67 15.04
CA THR A 172 -3.20 -8.65 16.13
C THR A 172 -2.52 -8.06 17.35
N VAL A 173 -3.21 -8.03 18.49
CA VAL A 173 -2.79 -7.35 19.72
C VAL A 173 -2.63 -8.36 20.84
N SER A 174 -1.56 -8.22 21.61
CA SER A 174 -1.27 -9.06 22.76
C SER A 174 -2.21 -8.77 23.92
N GLN A 175 -2.77 -9.84 24.48
CA GLN A 175 -3.45 -9.83 25.79
C GLN A 175 -2.46 -10.04 26.95
N GLY A 176 -1.16 -10.09 26.67
CA GLY A 176 -0.13 -10.49 27.63
C GLY A 176 -0.19 -11.99 27.97
N PRO A 177 0.58 -12.44 28.97
CA PRO A 177 0.48 -13.79 29.50
C PRO A 177 -0.92 -13.97 30.10
N SER A 178 -1.67 -14.98 29.67
CA SER A 178 -3.02 -15.18 30.19
C SER A 178 -2.99 -15.47 31.69
N ALA A 179 -3.85 -14.80 32.47
CA ALA A 179 -4.01 -15.07 33.90
C ALA A 179 -4.41 -16.52 34.19
N ASP A 180 -4.98 -17.20 33.19
CA ASP A 180 -5.37 -18.60 33.25
C ASP A 180 -4.21 -19.57 33.04
N ARG A 181 -3.03 -19.11 32.62
CA ARG A 181 -1.85 -19.96 32.46
C ARG A 181 -0.72 -19.48 33.35
N LEU A 182 -0.39 -20.32 34.32
CA LEU A 182 0.65 -20.04 35.30
C LEU A 182 1.95 -20.75 34.87
N PRO A 183 3.14 -20.20 35.20
CA PRO A 183 4.39 -20.89 34.98
C PRO A 183 4.48 -22.11 35.91
N VAL A 184 4.76 -23.28 35.33
CA VAL A 184 4.90 -24.54 36.07
C VAL A 184 6.14 -24.46 36.97
N PRO A 185 5.99 -24.63 38.30
CA PRO A 185 7.11 -24.51 39.22
C PRO A 185 8.12 -25.65 39.03
N SER A 186 9.38 -25.36 39.33
CA SER A 186 10.44 -26.36 39.45
C SER A 186 10.30 -27.08 40.80
N VAL A 187 9.95 -28.36 40.76
CA VAL A 187 9.92 -29.24 41.94
C VAL A 187 10.89 -30.43 41.83
N ILE A 188 11.66 -30.50 40.74
CA ILE A 188 12.69 -31.52 40.55
C ILE A 188 13.75 -31.42 41.67
N ARG A 189 14.19 -32.57 42.20
CA ARG A 189 15.12 -32.69 43.34
C ARG A 189 14.61 -32.11 44.67
N LYS A 190 13.32 -31.75 44.76
CA LYS A 190 12.68 -31.38 46.02
C LYS A 190 12.10 -32.61 46.71
N SER A 191 11.96 -32.51 48.04
CA SER A 191 11.19 -33.50 48.80
C SER A 191 9.72 -33.46 48.36
N LEU A 192 9.01 -34.59 48.42
CA LEU A 192 7.60 -34.69 48.05
C LEU A 192 6.76 -33.62 48.77
N THR A 193 6.94 -33.47 50.08
CA THR A 193 6.21 -32.46 50.88
C THR A 193 6.51 -31.02 50.45
N GLU A 194 7.75 -30.72 50.07
CA GLU A 194 8.11 -29.40 49.56
C GLU A 194 7.52 -29.15 48.16
N ALA A 195 7.57 -30.17 47.29
CA ALA A 195 7.00 -30.14 45.95
C ALA A 195 5.49 -29.86 45.98
N GLU A 196 4.73 -30.62 46.78
CA GLU A 196 3.29 -30.44 46.97
C GLU A 196 2.93 -29.01 47.37
N ARG A 197 3.66 -28.46 48.34
CA ARG A 197 3.45 -27.09 48.81
C ARG A 197 3.74 -26.05 47.72
N LEU A 198 4.79 -26.24 46.93
CA LEU A 198 5.13 -25.33 45.82
C LEU A 198 4.07 -25.38 44.72
N ILE A 199 3.60 -26.58 44.36
CA ILE A 199 2.55 -26.83 43.37
C ILE A 199 1.24 -26.12 43.77
N LEU A 200 0.78 -26.34 45.01
CA LEU A 200 -0.46 -25.76 45.50
C LEU A 200 -0.39 -24.22 45.60
N ARG A 201 0.74 -23.67 46.06
CA ARG A 201 0.96 -22.21 46.11
C ARG A 201 1.01 -21.58 44.73
N ALA A 202 1.56 -22.30 43.75
CA ALA A 202 1.61 -21.86 42.37
C ALA A 202 0.25 -21.98 41.65
N GLY A 203 -0.81 -22.45 42.33
CA GLY A 203 -2.17 -22.51 41.79
C GLY A 203 -2.46 -23.75 40.94
N PHE A 204 -1.65 -24.81 41.10
CA PHE A 204 -1.83 -26.11 40.45
C PHE A 204 -2.36 -27.16 41.43
N THR A 205 -2.82 -28.30 40.91
CA THR A 205 -3.23 -29.45 41.72
C THR A 205 -2.20 -30.57 41.65
N ILE A 206 -2.21 -31.47 42.63
CA ILE A 206 -1.33 -32.64 42.64
C ILE A 206 -1.99 -33.72 41.79
N GLY A 207 -1.29 -34.16 40.75
CA GLY A 207 -1.72 -35.26 39.89
C GLY A 207 -1.27 -36.63 40.40
N ASN A 208 -1.10 -37.58 39.49
CA ASN A 208 -0.64 -38.91 39.84
C ASN A 208 0.80 -38.89 40.36
N ILE A 209 1.06 -39.62 41.45
CA ILE A 209 2.39 -39.82 42.02
C ILE A 209 2.84 -41.24 41.74
N THR A 210 3.87 -41.39 40.92
CA THR A 210 4.46 -42.69 40.57
C THR A 210 5.77 -42.87 41.31
N PHE A 211 5.87 -43.92 42.12
CA PHE A 211 7.11 -44.23 42.81
C PHE A 211 8.02 -45.10 41.95
N GLN A 212 9.30 -44.74 41.90
CA GLN A 212 10.33 -45.47 41.17
C GLN A 212 11.45 -45.87 42.14
N VAL A 213 11.86 -47.14 42.08
CA VAL A 213 12.96 -47.63 42.91
C VAL A 213 14.25 -46.98 42.44
N ASN A 214 14.89 -46.21 43.32
CA ASN A 214 16.17 -45.58 43.06
C ASN A 214 16.98 -45.54 44.35
N ASN A 215 18.19 -46.10 44.32
CA ASN A 215 19.09 -46.17 45.47
C ASN A 215 20.13 -45.04 45.51
N ASP A 216 20.25 -44.27 44.42
CA ASP A 216 21.22 -43.18 44.28
C ASP A 216 20.68 -41.85 44.82
N ILE A 217 19.36 -41.72 44.89
CA ILE A 217 18.66 -40.51 45.34
C ILE A 217 17.91 -40.82 46.64
N LEU A 218 17.89 -39.86 47.58
CA LEU A 218 17.14 -39.98 48.83
C LEU A 218 15.67 -40.34 48.57
N PRO A 219 15.05 -41.21 49.40
CA PRO A 219 13.64 -41.58 49.24
C PRO A 219 12.73 -40.34 49.39
N ASN A 220 11.56 -40.38 48.75
CA ASN A 220 10.58 -39.29 48.71
C ASN A 220 11.09 -38.01 48.04
N THR A 221 11.99 -38.14 47.06
CA THR A 221 12.51 -37.03 46.26
C THR A 221 11.92 -37.08 44.86
N VAL A 222 11.47 -35.93 44.33
CA VAL A 222 10.97 -35.83 42.96
C VAL A 222 12.12 -35.94 41.96
N ILE A 223 12.05 -36.92 41.07
CA ILE A 223 13.02 -37.16 39.99
C ILE A 223 12.56 -36.47 38.71
N GLU A 224 11.27 -36.55 38.43
CA GLU A 224 10.66 -36.00 37.23
C GLU A 224 9.26 -35.47 37.54
N GLN A 225 8.84 -34.47 36.76
CA GLN A 225 7.51 -33.88 36.84
C GLN A 225 6.92 -33.71 35.44
N TYR A 226 5.59 -33.77 35.34
CA TYR A 226 4.86 -33.45 34.12
C TYR A 226 3.62 -32.61 34.44
N PRO A 227 3.38 -31.47 33.77
CA PRO A 227 4.22 -30.82 32.76
C PRO A 227 5.61 -30.41 33.29
N ARG A 228 6.59 -30.29 32.39
CA ARG A 228 7.97 -29.89 32.76
C ARG A 228 8.01 -28.46 33.30
N GLU A 229 8.93 -28.22 34.22
CA GLU A 229 9.22 -26.89 34.76
C GLU A 229 9.50 -25.86 33.65
N GLY A 230 9.11 -24.61 33.88
CA GLY A 230 9.30 -23.51 32.91
C GLY A 230 8.28 -23.44 31.77
N ASN A 231 7.47 -24.49 31.56
CA ASN A 231 6.31 -24.41 30.68
C ASN A 231 5.15 -23.65 31.35
N PHE A 232 4.17 -23.24 30.55
CA PHE A 232 2.92 -22.64 31.05
C PHE A 232 1.79 -23.67 31.00
N ALA A 233 1.07 -23.81 32.11
CA ALA A 233 -0.07 -24.72 32.23
C ALA A 233 -1.30 -24.00 32.78
N PRO A 234 -2.53 -24.47 32.44
CA PRO A 234 -3.75 -23.88 32.97
C PRO A 234 -3.76 -23.86 34.50
N ARG A 235 -4.37 -22.84 35.10
CA ARG A 235 -4.61 -22.81 36.54
C ARG A 235 -5.43 -24.03 36.94
N GLY A 236 -5.02 -24.72 38.00
CA GLY A 236 -5.66 -25.95 38.48
C GLY A 236 -5.24 -27.22 37.74
N GLU A 237 -4.40 -27.14 36.70
CA GLU A 237 -3.82 -28.31 36.02
C GLU A 237 -3.12 -29.24 37.04
N ALA A 238 -3.25 -30.55 36.84
CA ALA A 238 -2.67 -31.55 37.71
C ALA A 238 -1.22 -31.85 37.33
N ILE A 239 -0.28 -31.60 38.24
CA ILE A 239 1.15 -31.91 38.03
C ILE A 239 1.43 -33.33 38.51
N GLN A 240 1.80 -34.20 37.58
CA GLN A 240 2.23 -35.57 37.84
C GLN A 240 3.67 -35.58 38.34
N LEU A 241 3.95 -36.44 39.32
CA LEU A 241 5.25 -36.53 39.97
C LEU A 241 5.80 -37.95 39.91
N PHE A 242 7.08 -38.08 39.58
CA PHE A 242 7.83 -39.32 39.71
C PHE A 242 8.79 -39.20 40.89
N VAL A 243 8.61 -40.05 41.88
CA VAL A 243 9.24 -39.93 43.20
C VAL A 243 10.08 -41.15 43.50
N THR A 244 11.22 -40.97 44.15
CA THR A 244 12.09 -42.07 44.58
C THR A 244 11.46 -42.88 45.73
N GLN A 245 11.56 -44.20 45.65
CA GLN A 245 11.35 -45.09 46.78
C GLN A 245 12.57 -46.00 46.98
N ARG A 246 12.79 -46.45 48.22
CA ARG A 246 13.83 -47.44 48.52
C ARG A 246 13.35 -48.83 48.07
N ALA A 247 14.28 -49.66 47.58
CA ALA A 247 13.98 -51.07 47.35
C ALA A 247 13.53 -51.73 48.66
N GLU A 248 12.36 -52.36 48.66
CA GLU A 248 11.91 -53.17 49.78
C GLU A 248 12.78 -54.44 49.83
N LYS A 249 13.35 -54.74 51.01
CA LYS A 249 14.13 -55.96 51.21
C LYS A 249 13.14 -57.13 51.22
N PRO A 250 13.32 -58.18 50.39
CA PRO A 250 12.40 -59.30 50.38
C PRO A 250 12.28 -59.92 51.78
N PRO A 251 11.08 -60.38 52.19
CA PRO A 251 10.87 -60.95 53.52
C PRO A 251 11.83 -62.14 53.70
N MET A 252 12.53 -62.17 54.83
CA MET A 252 13.38 -63.29 55.22
C MET A 252 12.45 -64.48 55.47
N GLU A 253 12.54 -65.50 54.62
CA GLU A 253 11.85 -66.78 54.78
C GLU A 253 12.44 -67.46 56.03
N ASN A 254 11.59 -67.72 57.04
CA ASN A 254 11.96 -68.40 58.29
C ASN A 254 11.79 -69.92 58.16
#